data_AF-A0A2J4ZMN7-F1
#
_entry.id   AF-A0A2J4ZMN7-F1
#
_cell.length_a   1.000
_cell.length_b   1.000
_cell.length_c   1.000
_cell.angle_alpha   90.00
_cell.angle_beta   90.00
_cell.angle_gamma   90.00
#
_symmetry.space_group_name_H-M   'P 1'
#
loop_
_entity.id
_entity.type
_entity.pdbx_description
1 polymer ?
#
loop_
_entity_poly.entity_id
_entity_poly.type
_entity_poly.pdbx_seq_one_letter_code
_entity_poly.pdbx_strand_id
1 'polypeptide(L)'
;HDGSLVVGDGAPHSTGDIQLNDPFIWVFDIAADKQTAVCRHDSTWKVIEGERQATHPHPSFSPDNRWVLFTSDKEGMPALYLVEV
;
A
#
# COMPACT_ATOMS: atom_id res chain seq x y z
N HIS A 1 5.45 -5.44 18.95
CA HIS A 1 6.28 -4.87 17.87
C HIS A 1 7.22 -3.84 18.48
N ASP A 2 8.47 -3.76 18.03
CA ASP A 2 9.50 -2.84 18.51
C ASP A 2 9.57 -1.52 17.72
N GLY A 3 8.74 -1.38 16.68
CA GLY A 3 8.67 -0.19 15.84
C GLY A 3 9.80 -0.08 14.81
N SER A 4 10.60 -1.14 14.60
CA SER A 4 11.68 -1.15 13.62
C SER A 4 11.20 -1.22 12.17
N LEU A 5 10.00 -1.78 11.94
CA LEU A 5 9.38 -1.91 10.62
C LEU A 5 8.25 -0.91 10.43
N VAL A 6 8.29 -0.20 9.32
CA VAL A 6 7.24 0.73 8.86
C VAL A 6 6.79 0.33 7.47
N VAL A 7 5.49 0.49 7.19
CA VAL A 7 4.90 0.20 5.87
C VAL A 7 4.20 1.43 5.31
N GLY A 8 4.27 1.63 4.00
CA GLY A 8 3.62 2.72 3.28
C GLY A 8 3.20 2.33 1.86
N ASP A 9 2.35 3.16 1.23
CA ASP A 9 1.69 2.88 -0.05
C ASP A 9 1.95 3.95 -1.13
N GLY A 10 3.04 4.73 -0.98
CA GLY A 10 3.50 5.64 -2.02
C GLY A 10 2.69 6.94 -2.20
N ALA A 11 1.49 7.04 -1.64
CA ALA A 11 0.55 8.17 -1.73
C ALA A 11 0.19 8.63 -3.17
N PRO A 12 -1.05 9.10 -3.40
CA PRO A 12 -1.44 9.60 -4.72
C PRO A 12 -0.76 10.94 -5.00
N HIS A 13 -0.37 11.16 -6.25
CA HIS A 13 0.12 12.44 -6.72
C HIS A 13 -1.02 13.47 -6.80
N SER A 14 -0.75 14.74 -6.48
CA SER A 14 -1.78 15.79 -6.36
C SER A 14 -2.47 16.17 -7.68
N THR A 15 -1.92 15.74 -8.81
CA THR A 15 -2.45 16.03 -10.16
C THR A 15 -3.69 15.22 -10.52
N GLY A 16 -3.96 14.11 -9.82
CA GLY A 16 -5.00 13.14 -10.19
C GLY A 16 -4.66 12.23 -11.37
N ASP A 17 -3.48 12.38 -11.99
CA ASP A 17 -2.99 11.42 -12.98
C ASP A 17 -2.43 10.17 -12.28
N ILE A 18 -3.13 9.05 -12.46
CA ILE A 18 -2.79 7.78 -11.82
C ILE A 18 -1.42 7.25 -12.24
N GLN A 19 -0.92 7.63 -13.42
CA GLN A 19 0.38 7.18 -13.92
C GLN A 19 1.54 7.85 -13.18
N LEU A 20 1.27 8.94 -12.46
CA LEU A 20 2.25 9.67 -11.66
C LEU A 20 2.26 9.22 -10.19
N ASN A 21 1.35 8.33 -9.78
CA ASN A 21 1.34 7.77 -8.44
C ASN A 21 2.54 6.83 -8.26
N ASP A 22 3.13 6.82 -7.07
CA ASP A 22 4.02 5.73 -6.66
C ASP A 22 3.15 4.49 -6.42
N PRO A 23 3.31 3.40 -7.20
CA PRO A 23 2.41 2.26 -7.18
C PRO A 23 2.85 1.17 -6.21
N PHE A 24 3.88 1.40 -5.39
CA PHE A 24 4.50 0.36 -4.58
C PHE A 24 4.01 0.34 -3.12
N ILE A 25 3.87 -0.87 -2.59
CA ILE A 25 3.91 -1.08 -1.14
C ILE A 25 5.38 -1.09 -0.73
N TRP A 26 5.71 -0.21 0.19
CA TRP A 26 7.06 -0.03 0.72
C TRP A 26 7.15 -0.58 2.14
N VAL A 27 8.22 -1.32 2.42
CA VAL A 27 8.66 -1.68 3.77
C VAL A 27 9.98 -0.98 4.06
N PHE A 28 10.03 -0.29 5.21
CA PHE A 28 11.20 0.36 5.75
C PHE A 28 11.66 -0.38 7.00
N ASP A 29 12.88 -0.92 6.95
CA ASP A 29 13.60 -1.40 8.12
C ASP A 29 14.49 -0.27 8.62
N ILE A 30 14.05 0.38 9.70
CA ILE A 30 14.69 1.55 10.28
C ILE A 30 16.01 1.17 10.96
N ALA A 31 16.08 -0.02 11.54
CA ALA A 31 17.30 -0.49 12.21
C ALA A 31 18.40 -0.83 11.21
N ALA A 32 18.03 -1.35 10.04
CA ALA A 32 18.95 -1.71 8.97
C ALA A 32 19.20 -0.57 7.95
N ASP A 33 18.53 0.58 8.09
CA ASP A 33 18.53 1.67 7.10
C ASP A 33 18.22 1.18 5.67
N LYS A 34 17.17 0.36 5.54
CA LYS A 34 16.81 -0.31 4.29
C LYS A 34 15.37 -0.04 3.90
N GLN A 35 15.17 0.37 2.65
CA GLN A 35 13.86 0.50 2.01
C GLN A 35 13.69 -0.57 0.92
N THR A 36 12.55 -1.24 0.92
CA THR A 36 12.21 -2.29 -0.06
C THR A 36 10.80 -2.08 -0.62
N ALA A 37 10.68 -2.02 -1.96
CA ALA A 37 9.38 -2.13 -2.62
C ALA A 37 9.01 -3.62 -2.69
N VAL A 38 8.07 -4.06 -1.85
CA VAL A 38 7.73 -5.49 -1.72
C VAL A 38 6.77 -5.96 -2.82
N CYS A 39 5.88 -5.09 -3.28
CA CYS A 39 5.03 -5.33 -4.45
C CYS A 39 4.44 -4.03 -5.00
N ARG A 40 3.72 -4.12 -6.11
CA ARG A 40 2.86 -3.06 -6.61
C ARG A 40 1.43 -3.25 -6.11
N HIS A 41 0.83 -2.21 -5.55
CA HIS A 41 -0.60 -2.22 -5.21
C HIS A 41 -1.47 -1.80 -6.40
N ASP A 42 -0.96 -0.93 -7.29
CA ASP A 42 -1.63 -0.48 -8.53
C ASP A 42 -3.07 0.06 -8.33
N SER A 43 -3.37 0.57 -7.15
CA SER A 43 -4.69 1.15 -6.83
C SER A 43 -4.92 2.43 -7.63
N THR A 44 -6.15 2.63 -8.08
CA THR A 44 -6.50 3.78 -8.93
C THR A 44 -6.78 5.05 -8.14
N TRP A 45 -6.98 4.93 -6.82
CA TRP A 45 -7.35 6.05 -5.92
C TRP A 45 -8.69 6.73 -6.28
N LYS A 46 -9.57 6.04 -7.03
CA LYS A 46 -10.88 6.57 -7.42
C LYS A 46 -11.83 6.62 -6.23
N VAL A 47 -12.67 7.66 -6.24
CA VAL A 47 -13.85 7.70 -5.36
C VAL A 47 -14.91 6.76 -5.93
N ILE A 48 -15.34 5.77 -5.15
CA ILE A 48 -16.37 4.81 -5.55
C ILE A 48 -17.63 5.14 -4.74
N GLU A 49 -18.73 5.45 -5.42
CA GLU A 49 -20.03 5.74 -4.77
C GLU A 49 -19.97 6.84 -3.69
N GLY A 50 -19.04 7.80 -3.84
CA GLY A 50 -18.81 8.88 -2.87
C GLY A 50 -17.85 8.52 -1.73
N GLU A 51 -17.43 7.25 -1.62
CA GLU A 51 -16.42 6.80 -0.65
C GLU A 51 -15.01 7.00 -1.21
N ARG A 52 -14.20 7.79 -0.51
CA ARG A 52 -12.83 8.13 -0.93
C ARG A 52 -11.81 7.10 -0.47
N GLN A 53 -12.08 6.39 0.63
CA GLN A 53 -11.14 5.46 1.25
C GLN A 53 -11.21 4.05 0.68
N ALA A 54 -12.24 3.73 -0.11
CA ALA A 54 -12.47 2.37 -0.61
C ALA A 54 -11.31 1.82 -1.47
N THR A 55 -10.63 2.69 -2.22
CA THR A 55 -9.49 2.29 -3.08
C THR A 55 -8.13 2.58 -2.45
N HIS A 56 -8.10 3.08 -1.21
CA HIS A 56 -6.83 3.37 -0.53
C HIS A 56 -6.20 2.05 -0.06
N PRO A 57 -4.91 1.81 -0.34
CA PRO A 57 -4.26 0.57 0.06
C PRO A 57 -4.25 0.31 1.56
N HIS A 58 -4.00 1.34 2.38
CA HIS A 58 -3.98 1.22 3.85
C HIS A 58 -3.19 0.00 4.34
N PRO A 59 -1.90 -0.10 3.98
CA PRO A 59 -1.13 -1.29 4.27
C PRO A 59 -0.91 -1.44 5.78
N SER A 60 -0.95 -2.68 6.26
CA SER A 60 -0.66 -3.02 7.65
C SER A 60 0.04 -4.37 7.76
N PHE A 61 0.96 -4.48 8.71
CA PHE A 61 1.63 -5.75 8.98
C PHE A 61 0.69 -6.76 9.64
N SER A 62 0.85 -8.03 9.30
CA SER A 62 0.32 -9.12 10.11
C SER A 62 0.97 -9.12 11.51
N PRO A 63 0.33 -9.72 12.53
CA PRO A 63 0.88 -9.75 13.89
C PRO A 63 2.26 -10.40 14.03
N ASP A 64 2.66 -11.25 13.08
CA ASP A 64 3.96 -11.92 13.01
C ASP A 64 4.98 -11.20 12.11
N ASN A 65 4.65 -10.02 11.56
CA ASN A 65 5.44 -9.23 10.62
C ASN A 65 5.81 -9.94 9.30
N ARG A 66 5.21 -11.10 8.98
CA ARG A 66 5.53 -11.86 7.76
C ARG A 66 4.79 -11.38 6.53
N TRP A 67 3.69 -10.66 6.72
CA TRP A 67 2.81 -10.24 5.64
C TRP A 67 2.43 -8.77 5.78
N VAL A 68 2.12 -8.16 4.64
CA VAL A 68 1.39 -6.89 4.59
C VAL A 68 0.03 -7.11 3.94
N LEU A 69 -1.04 -6.75 4.66
CA LEU A 69 -2.41 -6.67 4.16
C LEU A 69 -2.64 -5.29 3.57
N PHE A 70 -3.26 -5.21 2.39
CA PHE A 70 -3.66 -3.95 1.77
C PHE A 70 -4.88 -4.14 0.85
N THR A 71 -5.54 -3.04 0.51
CA THR A 71 -6.65 -2.99 -0.46
C THR A 71 -6.15 -2.58 -1.84
N SER A 72 -6.72 -3.14 -2.92
CA SER A 72 -6.52 -2.63 -4.27
C SER A 72 -7.74 -2.85 -5.14
N ASP A 73 -7.99 -1.92 -6.05
CA ASP A 73 -9.02 -2.01 -7.09
C ASP A 73 -8.42 -2.31 -8.48
N LYS A 74 -7.16 -2.76 -8.55
CA LYS A 74 -6.44 -3.05 -9.81
C LYS A 74 -7.17 -4.06 -10.72
N GLU A 75 -8.01 -4.92 -10.14
CA GLU A 75 -8.80 -5.94 -10.85
C GLU A 75 -10.28 -5.54 -11.06
N GLY A 76 -10.63 -4.28 -10.76
CA GLY A 76 -11.91 -3.67 -11.09
C GLY A 76 -12.67 -3.09 -9.89
N MET A 77 -12.81 -3.86 -8.81
CA MET A 77 -13.43 -3.43 -7.56
C MET A 77 -12.47 -3.65 -6.38
N PRO A 78 -12.56 -2.88 -5.28
CA PRO A 78 -11.70 -3.05 -4.12
C PRO A 78 -11.72 -4.48 -3.59
N ALA A 79 -10.54 -5.07 -3.47
CA ALA A 79 -10.31 -6.39 -2.90
C ALA A 79 -9.12 -6.36 -1.93
N LEU A 80 -9.03 -7.36 -1.05
CA LEU A 80 -7.94 -7.54 -0.10
C LEU A 80 -6.82 -8.38 -0.71
N TYR A 81 -5.58 -7.96 -0.48
CA TYR A 81 -4.38 -8.64 -0.92
C TYR A 81 -3.39 -8.81 0.24
N LEU A 82 -2.60 -9.88 0.18
CA LEU A 82 -1.48 -10.13 1.08
C LEU A 82 -0.19 -10.27 0.26
N VAL A 83 0.89 -9.67 0.74
CA VAL A 83 2.25 -9.85 0.20
C VAL A 83 3.19 -10.28 1.33
N GLU A 84 4.11 -11.18 1.05
CA GLU A 84 5.16 -11.59 1.98
C GLU A 84 6.25 -10.51 2.05
N VAL A 85 6.80 -10.28 3.25
CA VAL A 85 7.81 -9.24 3.56
C VAL A 85 9.22 -9.82 3.52
#